data_AF-A0A6J5ZCF8-F1
#
_entry.id   AF-A0A6J5ZCF8-F1
#
_cell.length_a   1.000
_cell.length_b   1.000
_cell.length_c   1.000
_cell.angle_alpha   90.00
_cell.angle_beta   90.00
_cell.angle_gamma   90.00
#
_symmetry.space_group_name_H-M   'P 1'
#
loop_
_entity.id
_entity.type
_entity.pdbx_description
1 polymer ?
#
loop_
_entity_poly.entity_id
_entity_poly.type
_entity_poly.pdbx_seq_one_letter_code
_entity_poly.pdbx_strand_id
1 'polypeptide(L)' 'MATAILDGKKVTVNDTKTYNNKVKVVPSYLLTPYIVTTKNYKKVLIESGYIKASQLK' A
#
# COMPACT_ATOMS: atom_id res chain seq x y z
N MET A 1 -3.24 7.66 7.96
CA MET A 1 -3.44 8.94 7.23
C MET A 1 -4.72 9.64 7.68
N ALA A 2 -5.90 9.05 7.50
CA ALA A 2 -7.18 9.67 7.87
C ALA A 2 -7.26 10.20 9.31
N THR A 3 -6.94 9.37 10.32
CA THR A 3 -6.99 9.79 11.74
C THR A 3 -6.04 10.95 12.05
N ALA A 4 -4.82 10.94 11.50
CA ALA A 4 -3.87 12.03 11.72
C ALA A 4 -4.41 13.36 11.17
N ILE A 5 -5.11 13.32 10.04
CA ILE A 5 -5.76 14.51 9.45
C ILE A 5 -6.91 14.98 10.35
N LEU A 6 -7.77 14.08 10.80
CA LEU A 6 -8.90 14.40 11.69
C LEU A 6 -8.42 15.00 13.02
N ASP A 7 -7.31 14.49 13.55
CA ASP A 7 -6.70 14.96 14.81
C ASP A 7 -5.84 16.22 14.64
N GLY A 8 -5.71 16.79 13.42
CA GLY A 8 -4.83 17.92 13.14
C GLY A 8 -3.33 17.63 13.30
N LYS A 9 -2.94 16.36 13.33
CA LYS A 9 -1.55 15.90 13.49
C LYS A 9 -0.83 15.84 12.14
N LYS A 10 0.50 15.89 12.19
CA LYS A 10 1.34 15.71 11.00
C LYS A 10 1.16 14.30 10.44
N VAL A 11 0.83 14.21 9.16
CA VAL A 11 0.72 12.93 8.43
C VAL A 11 2.10 12.43 8.05
N THR A 12 2.39 11.17 8.37
CA THR A 12 3.60 10.49 7.92
C THR A 12 3.53 10.22 6.42
N VAL A 13 4.53 10.69 5.68
CA VAL A 13 4.72 10.50 4.23
C VAL A 13 6.17 10.10 3.98
N ASN A 14 6.44 9.35 2.91
CA ASN A 14 7.80 8.92 2.55
C ASN A 14 8.23 9.39 1.14
N ASP A 15 7.34 10.03 0.38
CA ASP A 15 7.63 10.63 -0.92
C ASP A 15 6.97 12.01 -1.02
N THR A 16 7.76 13.03 -1.33
CA THR A 16 7.28 14.41 -1.54
C THR A 16 7.84 15.00 -2.84
N LYS A 17 8.17 14.15 -3.82
CA LYS A 17 8.85 14.54 -5.07
C LYS A 17 8.20 13.93 -6.31
N THR A 18 7.77 12.68 -6.25
CA THR A 18 7.41 11.89 -7.44
C THR A 18 6.03 12.24 -8.00
N TYR A 19 5.05 12.49 -7.13
CA TYR A 19 3.65 12.59 -7.53
C TYR A 19 3.22 14.03 -7.82
N ASN A 20 3.62 14.55 -8.98
CA ASN A 20 3.11 15.82 -9.50
C ASN A 20 1.77 15.63 -10.21
N ASN A 21 0.71 16.27 -9.70
CA ASN A 21 -0.62 16.20 -10.29
C ASN A 21 -0.95 17.36 -11.26
N LYS A 22 0.10 18.02 -11.79
CA LYS A 22 0.07 19.24 -12.63
C LYS A 22 -0.26 20.54 -11.90
N VAL A 23 -0.71 20.50 -10.65
CA VAL A 23 -0.92 21.71 -9.80
C VAL A 23 0.15 21.81 -8.72
N LYS A 24 0.50 20.67 -8.11
CA LYS A 24 1.51 20.57 -7.06
C LYS A 24 2.11 19.18 -6.99
N VAL A 25 3.20 19.05 -6.26
CA VAL A 25 3.69 17.75 -5.81
C VAL A 25 2.90 17.33 -4.58
N VAL A 26 2.22 16.19 -4.67
CA VAL A 26 1.39 15.65 -3.60
C VAL A 26 2.28 14.85 -2.64
N PRO A 27 2.26 15.14 -1.33
CA PRO A 27 2.89 14.29 -0.32
C PRO A 27 2.22 12.92 -0.29
N SER A 28 3.00 11.87 -0.47
CA SER A 28 2.53 10.50 -0.67
C SER A 28 3.21 9.54 0.30
N TYR A 29 2.50 8.46 0.64
CA TYR A 29 3.05 7.33 1.39
C TYR A 29 3.00 6.08 0.52
N LEU A 30 4.15 5.61 0.08
CA LEU A 30 4.31 4.48 -0.82
C LEU A 30 4.47 3.19 0.00
N LEU A 31 3.58 2.24 -0.23
CA LEU A 31 3.70 0.89 0.31
C LEU A 31 4.65 0.06 -0.57
N THR A 32 5.46 -0.78 0.07
CA THR A 32 6.35 -1.70 -0.65
C THR A 32 5.54 -2.78 -1.35
N PRO A 33 5.65 -2.93 -2.69
CA PRO A 33 4.99 -4.00 -3.40
C PRO A 33 5.71 -5.34 -3.17
N TYR A 34 4.96 -6.44 -3.29
CA TYR A 34 5.49 -7.80 -3.23
C TYR A 34 5.31 -8.50 -4.57
N ILE A 35 6.38 -9.11 -5.08
CA ILE A 35 6.31 -9.91 -6.31
C ILE A 35 5.69 -11.27 -5.98
N VAL A 36 4.64 -11.64 -6.71
CA VAL A 36 3.94 -12.92 -6.55
C VAL A 36 4.12 -13.78 -7.80
N THR A 37 4.47 -15.05 -7.58
CA THR A 37 4.74 -16.07 -8.58
C THR A 37 4.06 -17.38 -8.15
N THR A 38 4.01 -18.36 -9.05
CA THR A 38 3.50 -19.71 -8.75
C THR A 38 4.26 -20.41 -7.63
N LYS A 39 5.49 -19.97 -7.31
CA LYS A 39 6.32 -20.53 -6.23
C LYS A 39 6.00 -19.96 -4.85
N ASN A 40 5.48 -18.72 -4.75
CA ASN A 40 5.30 -18.03 -3.46
C ASN A 40 3.88 -17.53 -3.17
N TYR A 41 2.92 -17.70 -4.09
CA TYR A 41 1.55 -17.19 -3.91
C TYR A 41 0.84 -17.71 -2.65
N LYS A 42 1.07 -18.97 -2.26
CA LYS A 42 0.47 -19.53 -1.04
C LYS A 42 0.87 -18.73 0.19
N LYS A 43 2.16 -18.43 0.33
CA LYS A 43 2.70 -17.66 1.45
C LYS A 43 2.25 -16.20 1.40
N VAL A 44 2.35 -15.56 0.24
CA VAL A 44 2.09 -14.11 0.12
C VAL A 44 0.60 -13.78 0.15
N LEU A 45 -0.27 -14.66 -0.35
CA LEU A 45 -1.70 -14.37 -0.51
C LEU A 45 -2.61 -15.20 0.41
N ILE A 46 -2.32 -16.48 0.63
CA ILE A 46 -3.19 -17.35 1.43
C ILE A 46 -2.84 -17.25 2.92
N GLU A 47 -1.56 -17.43 3.28
CA GLU A 47 -1.10 -17.34 4.66
C GLU A 47 -1.24 -15.92 5.23
N SER A 48 -1.16 -14.89 4.38
CA SER A 48 -1.45 -13.50 4.77
C SER A 48 -2.94 -13.24 5.06
N GLY A 49 -3.81 -14.19 4.73
CA GLY A 49 -5.26 -14.06 4.85
C GLY A 49 -5.89 -13.15 3.78
N TYR A 50 -5.12 -12.70 2.79
CA TYR A 50 -5.60 -11.81 1.74
C TYR A 50 -6.62 -12.48 0.82
N ILE A 51 -6.40 -13.76 0.48
CA ILE A 51 -7.37 -14.62 -0.21
C ILE A 51 -7.53 -15.94 0.51
N LYS A 52 -8.73 -16.53 0.42
CA LYS A 52 -8.97 -17.90 0.86
C LYS A 52 -8.46 -18.88 -0.21
N ALA A 53 -7.87 -19.99 0.22
CA ALA A 53 -7.40 -21.04 -0.71
C ALA A 53 -8.51 -21.54 -1.65
N SER A 54 -9.78 -21.52 -1.20
CA SER A 54 -10.94 -21.90 -2.00
C SER A 54 -11.25 -20.97 -3.18
N GLN A 55 -10.73 -19.75 -3.19
CA GLN A 55 -10.94 -18.77 -4.27
C GLN A 55 -9.99 -18.97 -5.45
N LEU A 56 -9.01 -19.87 -5.34
CA LEU A 56 -8.06 -20.22 -6.40
C LEU A 56 -8.48 -21.49 -7.17
N LYS A 57 -9.72 -21.95 -6.98
CA LYS A 57 -10.28 -23.12 -7.64
C LYS A 57 -10.86 -22.79 -8.99
#